data_AF-U2RPW0-F1
#
_entry.id   AF-U2RPW0-F1
#
_cell.length_a   1.000
_cell.length_b   1.000
_cell.length_c   1.000
_cell.angle_alpha   90.00
_cell.angle_beta   90.00
_cell.angle_gamma   90.00
#
_symmetry.space_group_name_H-M   'P 1'
#
loop_
_entity.id
_entity.type
_entity.pdbx_description
1 polymer ?
#
loop_
_entity_poly.entity_id
_entity_poly.type
_entity_poly.pdbx_seq_one_letter_code
_entity_poly.pdbx_strand_id
1 'polypeptide(L)'
;MLPDCLVPYKHYNEETISGVLDDIVNPDDEDSEIYPSEKTMLRWHHWFILNQFNIEGHMKSIGYRLLGFKEELLKFSNSLLGHIKSSMPDAWLRTILRYLYNSGNSLQPCYS
;
A
#
# COMPACT_ATOMS: atom_id res chain seq x y z
N MET A 1 -10.36 4.73 15.78
CA MET A 1 -9.74 4.17 14.57
C MET A 1 -10.41 4.80 13.37
N LEU A 2 -9.65 5.30 12.39
CA LEU A 2 -10.23 5.69 11.10
C LEU A 2 -10.78 4.44 10.39
N PRO A 3 -11.92 4.52 9.67
CA PRO A 3 -12.52 3.36 9.02
C PRO A 3 -11.63 2.85 7.88
N ASP A 4 -11.79 1.57 7.53
CA ASP A 4 -11.08 0.93 6.41
C ASP A 4 -11.44 1.52 5.02
N CYS A 5 -12.36 2.49 4.96
CA CYS A 5 -12.79 3.19 3.74
C CYS A 5 -11.78 4.20 3.17
N LEU A 6 -10.54 4.22 3.67
CA LEU A 6 -9.47 5.14 3.23
C LEU A 6 -8.60 4.57 2.11
N VAL A 7 -8.88 3.36 1.65
CA VAL A 7 -8.27 2.87 0.42
C VAL A 7 -8.79 3.72 -0.73
N PRO A 8 -7.92 4.35 -1.55
CA PRO A 8 -8.35 4.86 -2.84
C PRO A 8 -9.05 3.71 -3.58
N TYR A 9 -10.07 3.96 -4.40
CA TYR A 9 -10.79 2.90 -5.13
C TYR A 9 -11.77 2.06 -4.29
N LYS A 10 -12.72 2.73 -3.60
CA LYS A 10 -13.79 2.17 -2.75
C LYS A 10 -14.62 1.00 -3.30
N HIS A 11 -14.53 0.73 -4.60
CA HIS A 11 -15.23 -0.38 -5.28
C HIS A 11 -14.45 -1.69 -5.24
N TYR A 12 -13.16 -1.63 -4.90
CA TYR A 12 -12.29 -2.78 -4.77
C TYR A 12 -11.82 -2.88 -3.33
N ASN A 13 -11.78 -4.11 -2.82
CA ASN A 13 -11.16 -4.35 -1.53
C ASN A 13 -9.63 -4.15 -1.67
N GLU A 14 -8.97 -3.98 -0.55
CA GLU A 14 -7.53 -3.77 -0.51
C GLU A 14 -6.74 -4.99 -1.00
N GLU A 15 -7.27 -6.21 -0.87
CA GLU A 15 -6.64 -7.45 -1.32
C GLU A 15 -6.52 -7.48 -2.84
N THR A 16 -7.57 -7.07 -3.56
CA THR A 16 -7.55 -6.91 -5.02
C THR A 16 -6.51 -5.86 -5.41
N ILE A 17 -6.46 -4.72 -4.71
CA ILE A 17 -5.51 -3.66 -5.04
C ILE A 17 -4.07 -4.12 -4.77
N SER A 18 -3.79 -4.76 -3.63
CA SER A 18 -2.46 -5.30 -3.34
C SER A 18 -2.08 -6.41 -4.31
N GLY A 19 -3.02 -7.28 -4.68
CA GLY A 19 -2.79 -8.35 -5.66
C GLY A 19 -2.40 -7.80 -7.03
N VAL A 20 -2.99 -6.70 -7.48
CA VAL A 20 -2.55 -5.99 -8.69
C VAL A 20 -1.14 -5.42 -8.50
N LEU A 21 -0.89 -4.72 -7.39
CA LEU A 21 0.42 -4.10 -7.11
C LEU A 21 1.57 -5.10 -6.88
N ASP A 22 1.25 -6.36 -6.62
CA ASP A 22 2.18 -7.48 -6.46
C ASP A 22 2.24 -8.37 -7.71
N ASP A 23 1.59 -7.96 -8.81
CA ASP A 23 1.53 -8.67 -10.10
C ASP A 23 0.91 -10.09 -9.99
N ILE A 24 0.08 -10.31 -8.97
CA ILE A 24 -0.66 -11.56 -8.74
C ILE A 24 -1.97 -11.56 -9.53
N VAL A 25 -2.65 -10.40 -9.60
CA VAL A 25 -3.91 -10.22 -10.32
C VAL A 25 -3.61 -9.63 -11.70
N ASN A 26 -4.06 -10.30 -12.75
CA ASN A 26 -3.85 -9.94 -14.14
C ASN A 26 -5.17 -9.63 -14.86
N PRO A 27 -5.15 -8.80 -15.93
CA PRO A 27 -6.35 -8.47 -16.69
C PRO A 27 -6.95 -9.68 -17.42
N ASP A 28 -6.15 -10.73 -17.65
CA ASP A 28 -6.55 -11.97 -18.30
C ASP A 28 -7.12 -13.02 -17.33
N ASP A 29 -7.21 -12.71 -16.02
CA ASP A 29 -7.86 -13.57 -15.04
C ASP A 29 -9.38 -13.54 -15.27
N GLU A 30 -9.86 -14.48 -16.10
CA GLU A 30 -11.12 -14.40 -16.84
C GLU A 30 -12.42 -14.57 -16.02
N ASP A 31 -12.39 -14.64 -14.69
CA ASP A 31 -13.56 -15.01 -13.89
C ASP A 31 -13.91 -13.99 -12.77
N SER A 32 -14.56 -12.88 -13.14
CA SER A 32 -15.76 -12.31 -12.46
C SER A 32 -15.98 -10.82 -12.75
N GLU A 33 -17.24 -10.37 -12.64
CA GLU A 33 -17.69 -8.97 -12.71
C GLU A 33 -17.03 -8.01 -11.69
N ILE A 34 -16.14 -8.52 -10.84
CA ILE A 34 -15.53 -7.84 -9.69
C ILE A 34 -14.07 -7.46 -9.97
N TYR A 35 -13.48 -7.87 -11.10
CA TYR A 35 -12.10 -7.54 -11.43
C TYR A 35 -11.94 -6.10 -11.97
N PRO A 36 -10.84 -5.40 -11.60
CA PRO A 36 -10.55 -4.08 -12.12
C PRO A 36 -10.19 -4.13 -13.61
N SER A 37 -10.60 -3.11 -14.36
CA SER A 37 -10.14 -2.97 -15.75
C SER A 37 -8.63 -2.73 -15.81
N GLU A 38 -7.98 -3.13 -16.90
CA GLU A 38 -6.54 -2.90 -17.14
C GLU A 38 -6.15 -1.44 -16.88
N LYS A 39 -6.95 -0.48 -17.37
CA LYS A 39 -6.73 0.96 -17.14
C LYS A 39 -6.76 1.32 -15.64
N THR A 40 -7.62 0.68 -14.87
CA THR A 40 -7.71 0.86 -13.41
C THR A 40 -6.47 0.30 -12.72
N MET A 41 -6.02 -0.90 -13.13
CA MET A 41 -4.80 -1.53 -12.62
C MET A 41 -3.57 -0.65 -12.89
N LEU A 42 -3.40 -0.15 -14.12
CA LEU A 42 -2.32 0.75 -14.51
C LEU A 42 -2.29 2.03 -13.65
N ARG A 43 -3.47 2.60 -13.33
CA ARG A 43 -3.56 3.75 -12.43
C ARG A 43 -3.08 3.41 -11.02
N TRP A 44 -3.32 2.19 -10.53
CA TRP A 44 -2.84 1.75 -9.22
C TRP A 44 -1.33 1.62 -9.20
N HIS A 45 -0.74 1.00 -10.23
CA HIS A 45 0.72 0.95 -10.37
C HIS A 45 1.34 2.34 -10.42
N HIS A 46 0.80 3.25 -11.25
CA HIS A 46 1.28 4.63 -11.30
C HIS A 46 1.18 5.34 -9.95
N TRP A 47 0.02 5.22 -9.28
CA TRP A 47 -0.17 5.78 -7.95
C TRP A 47 0.84 5.23 -6.94
N PHE A 48 1.10 3.92 -6.98
CA PHE A 48 2.03 3.27 -6.08
C PHE A 48 3.47 3.70 -6.33
N ILE A 49 3.91 3.74 -7.59
CA ILE A 49 5.24 4.23 -8.00
C ILE A 49 5.44 5.67 -7.53
N LEU A 50 4.47 6.56 -7.75
CA LEU A 50 4.54 7.96 -7.31
C LEU A 50 4.68 8.10 -5.79
N ASN A 51 4.10 7.17 -5.03
CA ASN A 51 4.05 7.24 -3.57
C ASN A 51 5.07 6.34 -2.86
N GLN A 52 5.85 5.53 -3.58
CA GLN A 52 6.68 4.50 -2.96
C GLN A 52 7.68 5.08 -1.94
N PHE A 53 8.38 6.15 -2.31
CA PHE A 53 9.31 6.85 -1.40
C PHE A 53 8.60 7.51 -0.22
N ASN A 54 7.41 8.08 -0.44
CA ASN A 54 6.62 8.69 0.63
C ASN A 54 6.14 7.62 1.63
N ILE A 55 5.68 6.47 1.14
CA ILE A 55 5.29 5.33 1.97
C ILE A 55 6.47 4.87 2.82
N GLU A 56 7.64 4.64 2.22
CA GLU A 56 8.86 4.28 2.95
C GLU A 56 9.22 5.29 4.06
N GLY A 57 9.28 6.57 3.71
CA GLY A 57 9.62 7.64 4.65
C GLY A 57 8.62 7.76 5.79
N HIS A 58 7.31 7.73 5.48
CA HIS A 58 6.27 7.80 6.50
C HIS A 58 6.30 6.58 7.41
N MET A 59 6.44 5.36 6.88
CA MET A 59 6.47 4.16 7.70
C MET A 59 7.69 4.12 8.63
N LYS A 60 8.87 4.56 8.16
CA LYS A 60 10.06 4.73 9.01
C LYS A 60 9.83 5.78 10.10
N SER A 61 9.27 6.94 9.74
CA SER A 61 8.95 8.02 10.69
C SER A 61 7.92 7.59 11.74
N ILE A 62 6.89 6.84 11.34
CA ILE A 62 5.86 6.29 12.23
C ILE A 62 6.46 5.23 13.15
N GLY A 63 7.25 4.30 12.60
CA GLY A 63 7.95 3.29 13.37
C GLY A 63 8.82 3.89 14.47
N TYR A 64 9.54 4.96 14.16
CA TYR A 64 10.36 5.68 15.14
C TYR A 64 9.51 6.39 16.20
N ARG A 65 8.55 7.24 15.77
CA ARG A 65 7.82 8.13 16.68
C ARG A 65 6.74 7.43 17.51
N LEU A 66 6.05 6.46 16.92
CA LEU A 66 4.84 5.86 17.51
C LEU A 66 5.09 4.43 18.01
N LEU A 67 5.96 3.67 17.35
CA LEU A 67 6.26 2.28 17.73
C LEU A 67 7.56 2.12 18.51
N GLY A 68 8.34 3.20 18.66
CA GLY A 68 9.58 3.22 19.44
C GLY A 68 10.76 2.50 18.80
N PHE A 69 10.67 2.14 17.51
CA PHE A 69 11.78 1.50 16.80
C PHE A 69 12.96 2.47 16.64
N LYS A 70 14.18 1.97 16.83
CA LYS A 70 15.41 2.75 16.70
C LYS A 70 16.38 2.03 15.76
N GLU A 71 17.32 1.28 16.33
CA GLU A 71 18.33 0.54 15.57
C GLU A 71 17.72 -0.57 14.71
N GLU A 72 16.53 -1.05 15.06
CA GLU A 72 15.76 -2.00 14.26
C GLU A 72 15.45 -1.44 12.87
N LEU A 73 15.21 -0.14 12.74
CA LEU A 73 14.96 0.49 11.44
C LEU A 73 16.18 0.46 10.52
N LEU A 74 17.39 0.37 11.09
CA LEU A 74 18.64 0.26 10.32
C LEU A 74 18.74 -1.09 9.60
N LYS A 75 18.09 -2.15 10.12
CA LYS A 75 18.02 -3.46 9.46
C LYS A 75 17.19 -3.42 8.18
N PHE A 76 16.34 -2.40 8.03
CA PHE A 76 15.48 -2.17 6.88
C PHE A 76 16.01 -1.04 5.99
N SER A 77 17.33 -0.80 6.00
CA SER A 77 17.99 0.19 5.17
C SER A 77 17.72 -0.02 3.67
N ASN A 78 17.65 -1.29 3.23
CA ASN A 78 17.40 -1.64 1.83
C ASN A 78 15.96 -1.39 1.40
N SER A 79 14.96 -1.85 2.17
CA SER A 79 13.55 -1.46 2.04
C SER A 79 12.72 -1.98 3.22
N LEU A 80 12.12 -1.07 3.98
CA LEU A 80 11.10 -1.40 4.99
C LEU A 80 9.81 -1.88 4.31
N LEU A 81 9.43 -1.26 3.19
CA LEU A 81 8.24 -1.64 2.43
C LEU A 81 8.34 -3.08 1.92
N GLY A 82 9.50 -3.47 1.37
CA GLY A 82 9.75 -4.84 0.93
C GLY A 82 9.69 -5.85 2.09
N HIS A 83 10.21 -5.48 3.26
CA HIS A 83 10.10 -6.32 4.46
C HIS A 83 8.64 -6.47 4.94
N ILE A 84 7.84 -5.40 4.92
CA ILE A 84 6.42 -5.47 5.27
C ILE A 84 5.68 -6.36 4.25
N LYS A 85 5.91 -6.19 2.95
CA LYS A 85 5.32 -7.04 1.90
C LYS A 85 5.62 -8.53 2.14
N SER A 86 6.88 -8.88 2.43
CA SER A 86 7.25 -10.29 2.64
C SER A 86 6.75 -10.86 3.96
N SER A 87 6.59 -10.03 5.00
CA SER A 87 6.14 -10.48 6.32
C SER A 87 4.62 -10.62 6.43
N MET A 88 3.86 -9.90 5.58
CA MET A 88 2.40 -9.89 5.57
C MET A 88 1.84 -9.71 4.15
N PRO A 89 2.04 -10.68 3.24
CA PRO A 89 1.68 -10.54 1.83
C PRO A 89 0.20 -10.19 1.61
N ASP A 90 -0.71 -10.71 2.43
CA ASP A 90 -2.16 -10.48 2.27
C ASP A 90 -2.67 -9.23 2.99
N ALA A 91 -1.80 -8.49 3.69
CA ALA A 91 -2.22 -7.41 4.59
C ALA A 91 -1.32 -6.17 4.54
N TRP A 92 -0.25 -6.17 3.75
CA TRP A 92 0.75 -5.11 3.77
C TRP A 92 0.12 -3.75 3.42
N LEU A 93 -0.71 -3.70 2.37
CA LEU A 93 -1.31 -2.45 1.90
C LEU A 93 -2.27 -1.88 2.94
N ARG A 94 -3.17 -2.73 3.47
CA ARG A 94 -4.09 -2.39 4.57
C ARG A 94 -3.34 -1.78 5.75
N THR A 95 -2.27 -2.46 6.16
CA THR A 95 -1.49 -2.11 7.34
C THR A 95 -0.81 -0.75 7.14
N ILE A 96 -0.16 -0.55 6.00
CA ILE A 96 0.50 0.71 5.67
C ILE A 96 -0.50 1.87 5.63
N LEU A 97 -1.60 1.73 4.90
CA LEU A 97 -2.60 2.79 4.78
C LEU A 97 -3.19 3.14 6.15
N ARG A 98 -3.49 2.13 6.97
CA ARG A 98 -4.02 2.33 8.32
C ARG A 98 -3.03 3.10 9.19
N TYR A 99 -1.75 2.72 9.24
CA TYR A 99 -0.76 3.45 10.03
C TYR A 99 -0.53 4.87 9.50
N LEU A 100 -0.41 5.02 8.18
CA LEU A 100 -0.12 6.29 7.53
C LEU A 100 -1.21 7.33 7.82
N TYR A 101 -2.48 6.97 7.55
CA TYR A 101 -3.60 7.89 7.73
C TYR A 101 -3.97 8.11 9.20
N ASN A 102 -3.91 7.08 10.07
CA ASN A 102 -4.14 7.29 11.51
C ASN A 102 -3.04 8.15 12.16
N SER A 103 -1.88 8.28 11.52
CA SER A 103 -0.80 9.18 11.95
C SER A 103 -0.90 10.57 11.33
N GLY A 104 -2.00 10.90 10.65
CA GLY A 104 -2.25 12.22 10.06
C GLY A 104 -1.48 12.51 8.77
N ASN A 105 -0.90 11.49 8.12
CA ASN A 105 -0.21 11.66 6.84
C ASN A 105 -1.16 11.38 5.67
N SER A 106 -0.74 11.69 4.46
CA SER A 106 -1.51 11.46 3.24
C SER A 106 -0.61 11.07 2.07
N LEU A 107 -1.12 10.22 1.19
CA LEU A 107 -0.48 9.90 -0.07
C LEU A 107 -0.97 10.82 -1.19
N GLN A 108 -0.12 11.08 -2.17
CA GLN A 108 -0.49 11.87 -3.33
C GLN A 108 -1.50 11.11 -4.18
N PRO A 109 -2.64 11.72 -4.55
CA PRO A 109 -3.56 11.13 -5.51
C PRO A 109 -2.91 11.08 -6.91
N CYS A 110 -3.25 10.06 -7.70
CA CYS A 110 -2.89 10.01 -9.11
C CYS A 110 -4.12 10.47 -9.93
N TYR A 111 -4.03 11.66 -10.51
CA TYR A 111 -5.04 12.17 -11.43
C TYR A 111 -4.53 11.93 -12.85
N SER A 112 -5.20 11.02 -13.58
CA SER A 112 -5.02 10.81 -15.02
C SER A 112 -6.17 11.43 -15.79
#